data_AF-A0A813C2G6-F1
#
_entry.id   AF-A0A813C2G6-F1
#
_cell.length_a   1.000
_cell.length_b   1.000
_cell.length_c   1.000
_cell.angle_alpha   90.00
_cell.angle_beta   90.00
_cell.angle_gamma   90.00
#
_symmetry.space_group_name_H-M   'P 1'
#
loop_
_entity.id
_entity.type
_entity.pdbx_description
1 polymer ?
#
loop_
_entity_poly.entity_id
_entity_poly.type
_entity_poly.pdbx_seq_one_letter_code
_entity_poly.pdbx_strand_id
1 'polypeptide(L)'
;MSQRVAQAVKTAAGRISLVFPDKAPIELHPLWLRLNDPSQATRNQQRLFEMSSVVTGGISPSVDHCTSAESELHVSWSDGLQSQYPWSWLERQMQPNTVERFLWRKGFSQFLPEIPYTSLNSRMGKLQLCSYLERYGLGVIRGVDIETGMVAKVGNQIGNVRVTNYGSIFDVQDKGVQMLHCLESAEEGGATMFIDGFRVAEELRIQDPEAFRMLAATSHPFEYRDPDEGVLLRATAPVIQLDQANDVQRITFNNRSAAALPASFPNLEEYYRAWAAFDFLANSDDYAVKLLMRPGDLAIWLNGRVMHGRESYCAGGRRHIQGAYLDQDEIHSSVMAALAEGVDISSFDVHKLAANICMEVLSSLRRTAEEDPFREALKLATAARRSGAGSDIILACLMHAASRPHTLEIWTQVAQANFRQLLDLGETISPLARMGFSAEVVAFSQKVEDGWRFDGLSREEQQKFLAIPEAEMLLQCIRACRDGMAPSMPDSFHGLLHEHFQQQSK
;
A
#
# COMPACT_ATOMS: atom_id res chain seq x y z
N MET A 1 6.97 10.29 -16.28
CA MET A 1 7.15 10.91 -17.61
C MET A 1 6.53 9.98 -18.66
N SER A 2 5.71 10.51 -19.56
CA SER A 2 5.07 9.75 -20.65
C SER A 2 6.11 9.07 -21.52
N GLN A 3 5.99 7.75 -21.75
CA GLN A 3 6.98 6.92 -22.44
C GLN A 3 6.84 7.02 -23.97
N ARG A 4 6.97 8.22 -24.55
CA ARG A 4 6.58 8.44 -25.94
C ARG A 4 7.43 7.60 -26.91
N VAL A 5 6.78 6.66 -27.61
CA VAL A 5 7.39 5.92 -28.73
C VAL A 5 7.80 6.92 -29.82
N ALA A 6 9.05 6.88 -30.27
CA ALA A 6 9.55 7.79 -31.31
C ALA A 6 9.23 7.27 -32.72
N GLN A 7 9.39 5.96 -32.94
CA GLN A 7 9.12 5.29 -34.21
C GLN A 7 9.00 3.78 -34.01
N ALA A 8 8.36 3.10 -34.95
CA ALA A 8 8.31 1.65 -35.05
C ALA A 8 8.88 1.18 -36.39
N VAL A 9 9.72 0.15 -36.37
CA VAL A 9 10.38 -0.39 -37.56
C VAL A 9 10.23 -1.91 -37.63
N LYS A 10 9.88 -2.43 -38.81
CA LYS A 10 9.88 -3.88 -39.06
C LYS A 10 11.31 -4.40 -39.10
N THR A 11 11.61 -5.41 -38.29
CA THR A 11 12.94 -6.05 -38.25
C THR A 11 13.06 -7.12 -39.34
N ALA A 12 14.30 -7.52 -39.65
CA ALA A 12 14.57 -8.62 -40.60
C ALA A 12 13.94 -9.95 -40.16
N ALA A 13 13.73 -10.14 -38.86
CA ALA A 13 13.03 -11.29 -38.28
C ALA A 13 11.49 -11.18 -38.36
N GLY A 14 10.96 -10.15 -39.03
CA GLY A 14 9.52 -9.92 -39.21
C GLY A 14 8.81 -9.37 -37.97
N ARG A 15 9.53 -9.00 -36.91
CA ARG A 15 9.00 -8.35 -35.70
C ARG A 15 8.83 -6.85 -35.89
N ILE A 16 8.14 -6.18 -34.97
CA ILE A 16 8.12 -4.71 -34.92
C ILE A 16 8.95 -4.24 -33.75
N SER A 17 9.99 -3.46 -34.00
CA SER A 17 10.82 -2.83 -32.98
C SER A 17 10.30 -1.42 -32.69
N LEU A 18 9.84 -1.19 -31.47
CA LEU A 18 9.51 0.15 -30.98
C LEU A 18 10.78 0.84 -30.51
N VAL A 19 11.12 1.97 -31.12
CA VAL A 19 12.30 2.77 -30.79
C VAL A 19 11.87 3.95 -29.93
N PHE A 20 12.63 4.17 -28.87
CA PHE A 20 12.44 5.25 -27.92
C PHE A 20 13.69 6.14 -27.90
N PRO A 21 13.58 7.42 -27.52
CA PRO A 21 14.74 8.31 -27.40
C PRO A 21 15.70 7.86 -26.29
N ASP A 22 15.16 7.39 -25.16
CA ASP A 22 15.91 7.27 -23.90
C ASP A 22 15.95 5.82 -23.35
N LYS A 23 15.51 4.81 -24.11
CA LYS A 23 15.55 3.40 -23.68
C LYS A 23 15.82 2.43 -24.82
N ALA A 24 16.27 1.23 -24.45
CA ALA A 24 16.48 0.16 -25.41
C ALA A 24 15.19 -0.13 -26.20
N PRO A 25 15.30 -0.46 -27.51
CA PRO A 25 14.14 -0.82 -28.31
C PRO A 25 13.41 -2.03 -27.75
N ILE A 26 12.08 -2.03 -27.88
CA ILE A 26 11.22 -3.15 -27.46
C ILE A 26 10.70 -3.86 -28.70
N GLU A 27 10.99 -5.14 -28.83
CA GLU A 27 10.50 -5.96 -29.94
C GLU A 27 9.14 -6.59 -29.64
N LEU A 28 8.17 -6.31 -30.50
CA LEU A 28 6.84 -6.87 -30.48
C LEU A 28 6.72 -8.05 -31.44
N HIS A 29 6.21 -9.17 -30.92
CA HIS A 29 5.95 -10.35 -31.72
C HIS A 29 4.71 -10.13 -32.63
N PRO A 30 4.78 -10.47 -33.93
CA PRO A 30 3.65 -10.33 -34.87
C PRO A 30 2.36 -10.99 -34.36
N LEU A 31 2.47 -12.22 -33.86
CA LEU A 31 1.32 -12.91 -33.28
C LEU A 31 0.72 -12.18 -32.07
N TRP A 32 1.54 -11.55 -31.23
CA TRP A 32 1.03 -10.78 -30.09
C TRP A 32 0.25 -9.56 -30.55
N LEU A 33 0.78 -8.81 -31.53
CA LEU A 33 0.07 -7.68 -32.12
C LEU A 33 -1.27 -8.13 -32.73
N ARG A 34 -1.24 -9.17 -33.59
CA ARG A 34 -2.44 -9.70 -34.26
C ARG A 34 -3.53 -10.13 -33.28
N LEU A 35 -3.15 -10.77 -32.18
CA LEU A 35 -4.09 -11.28 -31.17
C LEU A 35 -4.65 -10.19 -30.24
N ASN A 36 -4.03 -9.01 -30.22
CA ASN A 36 -4.38 -7.91 -29.32
C ASN A 36 -4.71 -6.62 -30.09
N ASP A 37 -5.13 -6.74 -31.35
CA ASP A 37 -5.57 -5.62 -32.18
C ASP A 37 -6.78 -4.91 -31.54
N PRO A 38 -6.62 -3.68 -31.02
CA PRO A 38 -7.69 -2.99 -30.32
C PRO A 38 -8.82 -2.55 -31.29
N SER A 39 -8.55 -2.46 -32.59
CA SER A 39 -9.57 -2.12 -33.59
C SER A 39 -10.61 -3.23 -33.79
N GLN A 40 -10.29 -4.46 -33.38
CA GLN A 40 -11.20 -5.61 -33.42
C GLN A 40 -11.91 -5.88 -32.09
N ALA A 41 -11.65 -5.06 -31.07
CA ALA A 41 -12.26 -5.23 -29.77
C ALA A 41 -13.70 -4.68 -29.75
N THR A 42 -14.59 -5.35 -29.01
CA THR A 42 -15.95 -4.82 -28.77
C THR A 42 -15.90 -3.52 -27.95
N ARG A 43 -17.07 -2.88 -27.77
CA ARG A 43 -17.24 -1.74 -26.84
C ARG A 43 -16.68 -2.03 -25.43
N ASN A 44 -16.77 -3.26 -24.97
CA ASN A 44 -16.28 -3.68 -23.64
C ASN A 44 -14.88 -4.30 -23.70
N GLN A 45 -14.14 -4.06 -24.80
CA GLN A 45 -12.78 -4.56 -25.05
C GLN A 45 -12.66 -6.09 -25.09
N GLN A 46 -13.77 -6.83 -25.26
CA GLN A 46 -13.74 -8.27 -25.45
C GLN A 46 -13.35 -8.62 -26.89
N ARG A 47 -12.54 -9.68 -27.04
CA ARG A 47 -12.11 -10.24 -28.32
C ARG A 47 -13.25 -11.02 -28.99
N LEU A 48 -13.45 -10.84 -30.30
CA LEU A 48 -14.52 -11.49 -31.09
C LEU A 48 -14.08 -12.72 -31.88
N PHE A 49 -12.84 -13.16 -31.69
CA PHE A 49 -12.29 -14.33 -32.38
C PHE A 49 -11.61 -15.27 -31.40
N GLU A 50 -11.61 -16.55 -31.74
CA GLU A 50 -10.92 -17.60 -30.99
C GLU A 50 -9.42 -17.59 -31.29
N MET A 51 -8.58 -17.90 -30.29
CA MET A 51 -7.12 -17.95 -30.51
C MET A 51 -6.75 -19.02 -31.55
N SER A 52 -7.48 -20.14 -31.59
CA SER A 52 -7.23 -21.23 -32.53
C SER A 52 -7.44 -20.81 -33.99
N SER A 53 -8.39 -19.91 -34.29
CA SER A 53 -8.62 -19.46 -35.66
C SER A 53 -7.43 -18.69 -36.24
N VAL A 54 -6.63 -18.04 -35.38
CA VAL A 54 -5.43 -17.30 -35.76
C VAL A 54 -4.17 -18.19 -35.66
N VAL A 55 -4.01 -18.98 -34.59
CA VAL A 55 -2.76 -19.71 -34.33
C VAL A 55 -2.66 -21.01 -35.13
N THR A 56 -3.77 -21.75 -35.25
CA THR A 56 -3.79 -23.08 -35.90
C THR A 56 -4.69 -23.12 -37.14
N GLY A 57 -5.52 -22.11 -37.35
CA GLY A 57 -6.44 -21.98 -38.49
C GLY A 57 -5.79 -21.65 -39.84
N GLY A 58 -4.46 -21.72 -39.96
CA GLY A 58 -3.72 -21.50 -41.22
C GLY A 58 -3.44 -20.03 -41.55
N ILE A 59 -4.00 -19.07 -40.80
CA ILE A 59 -3.67 -17.64 -40.88
C ILE A 59 -2.32 -17.45 -40.18
N SER A 60 -1.19 -17.75 -40.82
CA SER A 60 0.14 -17.44 -40.24
C SER A 60 0.41 -15.95 -40.42
N PRO A 61 0.05 -15.06 -39.47
CA PRO A 61 0.03 -13.63 -39.71
C PRO A 61 1.46 -13.11 -39.60
N SER A 62 1.99 -12.64 -40.73
CA SER A 62 3.28 -11.95 -40.79
C SER A 62 3.04 -10.47 -41.06
N VAL A 63 3.88 -9.62 -40.48
CA VAL A 63 3.86 -8.19 -40.79
C VAL A 63 4.33 -8.02 -42.22
N ASP A 64 3.51 -7.44 -43.08
CA ASP A 64 3.91 -7.06 -44.44
C ASP A 64 4.63 -5.70 -44.38
N HIS A 65 3.93 -4.67 -43.88
CA HIS A 65 4.46 -3.32 -43.70
C HIS A 65 3.95 -2.70 -42.38
N CYS A 66 4.70 -1.75 -41.82
CA CYS A 66 4.23 -0.94 -40.71
C CYS A 66 4.62 0.53 -40.89
N THR A 67 3.74 1.44 -40.49
CA THR A 67 3.97 2.88 -40.52
C THR A 67 3.69 3.50 -39.15
N SER A 68 4.51 4.47 -38.77
CA SER A 68 4.33 5.25 -37.55
C SER A 68 3.60 6.54 -37.89
N ALA A 69 2.40 6.73 -37.35
CA ALA A 69 1.68 8.00 -37.39
C ALA A 69 1.95 8.80 -36.09
N GLU A 70 1.42 10.02 -36.00
CA GLU A 70 1.67 10.90 -34.85
C GLU A 70 1.13 10.33 -33.51
N SER A 71 0.00 9.62 -33.55
CA SER A 71 -0.71 9.10 -32.37
C SER A 71 -0.81 7.58 -32.31
N GLU A 72 -0.44 6.85 -33.37
CA GLU A 72 -0.62 5.40 -33.47
C GLU A 72 0.33 4.70 -34.45
N LEU A 73 0.43 3.39 -34.30
CA LEU A 73 1.09 2.45 -35.21
C LEU A 73 0.06 1.82 -36.14
N HIS A 74 0.32 1.83 -37.44
CA HIS A 74 -0.44 1.05 -38.42
C HIS A 74 0.36 -0.18 -38.86
N VAL A 75 -0.32 -1.32 -38.93
CA VAL A 75 0.28 -2.60 -39.33
C VAL A 75 -0.55 -3.24 -40.44
N SER A 76 0.08 -3.45 -41.59
CA SER A 76 -0.44 -4.26 -42.70
C SER A 76 0.00 -5.71 -42.52
N TRP A 77 -0.95 -6.63 -42.60
CA TRP A 77 -0.69 -8.07 -42.47
C TRP A 77 -0.65 -8.76 -43.83
N SER A 78 0.08 -9.88 -43.90
CA SER A 78 0.19 -10.71 -45.11
C SER A 78 -1.14 -11.31 -45.59
N ASP A 79 -2.17 -11.34 -44.74
CA ASP A 79 -3.53 -11.77 -45.08
C ASP A 79 -4.43 -10.62 -45.57
N GLY A 80 -3.86 -9.41 -45.71
CA GLY A 80 -4.56 -8.20 -46.15
C GLY A 80 -5.26 -7.43 -45.02
N LEU A 81 -5.28 -7.93 -43.79
CA LEU A 81 -5.83 -7.18 -42.66
C LEU A 81 -4.99 -5.92 -42.39
N GLN A 82 -5.65 -4.88 -41.89
CA GLN A 82 -5.04 -3.66 -41.37
C GLN A 82 -5.38 -3.51 -39.89
N SER A 83 -4.37 -3.24 -39.05
CA SER A 83 -4.55 -2.99 -37.61
C SER A 83 -3.99 -1.63 -37.22
N GLN A 84 -4.62 -1.01 -36.21
CA GLN A 84 -4.22 0.29 -35.67
C GLN A 84 -4.00 0.16 -34.16
N TYR A 85 -2.86 0.63 -33.67
CA TYR A 85 -2.49 0.56 -32.26
C TYR A 85 -2.13 1.97 -31.76
N PRO A 86 -2.99 2.61 -30.95
CA PRO A 86 -2.64 3.87 -30.31
C PRO A 86 -1.34 3.75 -29.52
N TRP A 87 -0.44 4.74 -29.62
CA TRP A 87 0.82 4.73 -28.86
C TRP A 87 0.57 4.61 -27.35
N SER A 88 -0.44 5.35 -26.87
CA SER A 88 -0.86 5.28 -25.47
C SER A 88 -1.34 3.88 -25.05
N TRP A 89 -1.95 3.11 -25.95
CA TRP A 89 -2.35 1.73 -25.68
C TRP A 89 -1.14 0.80 -25.61
N LEU A 90 -0.21 0.89 -26.57
CA LEU A 90 1.03 0.09 -26.56
C LEU A 90 1.88 0.38 -25.33
N GLU A 91 2.05 1.65 -24.97
CA GLU A 91 2.77 2.07 -23.77
C GLU A 91 2.12 1.50 -22.50
N ARG A 92 0.78 1.47 -22.41
CA ARG A 92 0.07 0.84 -21.29
C ARG A 92 0.29 -0.67 -21.22
N GLN A 93 0.31 -1.38 -22.34
CA GLN A 93 0.59 -2.83 -22.34
C GLN A 93 2.03 -3.17 -21.91
N MET A 94 2.95 -2.20 -22.01
CA MET A 94 4.35 -2.36 -21.63
C MET A 94 4.64 -1.97 -20.18
N GLN A 95 3.73 -1.26 -19.52
CA GLN A 95 3.91 -0.85 -18.14
C GLN A 95 3.25 -1.88 -17.22
N PRO A 96 3.98 -2.43 -16.24
CA PRO A 96 3.33 -3.17 -15.17
C PRO A 96 2.43 -2.19 -14.41
N ASN A 97 1.12 -2.38 -14.51
CA ASN A 97 0.16 -1.68 -13.66
C ASN A 97 0.24 -2.28 -12.25
N THR A 98 1.27 -1.92 -11.51
CA THR A 98 1.51 -2.41 -10.16
C THR A 98 1.62 -1.25 -9.21
N VAL A 99 0.86 -1.31 -8.12
CA VAL A 99 1.09 -0.43 -6.98
C VAL A 99 2.32 -0.94 -6.26
N GLU A 100 3.31 -0.07 -6.08
CA GLU A 100 4.48 -0.40 -5.25
C GLU A 100 4.00 -0.69 -3.82
N ARG A 101 4.35 -1.87 -3.31
CA ARG A 101 4.01 -2.31 -1.96
C ARG A 101 5.01 -1.74 -0.96
N PHE A 102 4.50 -1.23 0.14
CA PHE A 102 5.32 -0.72 1.25
C PHE A 102 5.35 -1.72 2.39
N LEU A 103 6.50 -2.35 2.65
CA LEU A 103 6.65 -3.38 3.69
C LEU A 103 6.97 -2.75 5.06
N TRP A 104 6.17 -3.08 6.08
CA TRP A 104 6.24 -2.36 7.36
C TRP A 104 6.51 -3.24 8.58
N ARG A 105 6.90 -2.57 9.69
CA ARG A 105 7.21 -3.12 11.02
C ARG A 105 6.46 -2.33 12.09
N LYS A 106 6.73 -2.56 13.39
CA LYS A 106 6.06 -1.89 14.52
C LYS A 106 5.94 -0.35 14.40
N GLY A 107 6.96 0.32 13.83
CA GLY A 107 6.99 1.79 13.70
C GLY A 107 5.91 2.37 12.78
N PHE A 108 5.28 1.53 11.96
CA PHE A 108 4.17 1.93 11.08
C PHE A 108 2.93 2.43 11.83
N SER A 109 2.80 2.09 13.12
CA SER A 109 1.73 2.60 13.99
C SER A 109 1.70 4.14 14.10
N GLN A 110 2.81 4.82 13.80
CA GLN A 110 2.91 6.29 13.85
C GLN A 110 2.27 6.96 12.62
N PHE A 111 2.13 6.22 11.51
CA PHE A 111 1.63 6.73 10.23
C PHE A 111 0.62 5.74 9.67
N LEU A 112 -0.36 5.37 10.51
CA LEU A 112 -1.41 4.46 10.07
C LEU A 112 -2.20 5.08 8.90
N PRO A 113 -2.55 4.28 7.88
CA PRO A 113 -3.38 4.73 6.78
C PRO A 113 -4.84 4.85 7.24
N GLU A 114 -5.21 6.04 7.69
CA GLU A 114 -6.54 6.31 8.27
C GLU A 114 -7.38 7.22 7.36
N ILE A 115 -8.70 6.97 7.33
CA ILE A 115 -9.69 7.86 6.71
C ILE A 115 -10.91 8.01 7.62
N PRO A 116 -11.61 9.16 7.62
CA PRO A 116 -12.91 9.27 8.28
C PRO A 116 -13.98 8.52 7.48
N TYR A 117 -14.99 7.98 8.16
CA TYR A 117 -16.09 7.24 7.53
C TYR A 117 -16.81 8.07 6.45
N THR A 118 -16.96 9.37 6.67
CA THR A 118 -17.57 10.31 5.71
C THR A 118 -16.87 10.35 4.35
N SER A 119 -15.56 10.04 4.28
CA SER A 119 -14.82 10.01 3.02
C SER A 119 -15.35 8.96 2.05
N LEU A 120 -15.97 7.87 2.54
CA LEU A 120 -16.55 6.82 1.71
C LEU A 120 -17.76 7.28 0.89
N ASN A 121 -18.32 8.46 1.19
CA ASN A 121 -19.38 9.06 0.36
C ASN A 121 -18.86 9.55 -1.00
N SER A 122 -17.54 9.61 -1.20
CA SER A 122 -16.90 10.08 -2.43
C SER A 122 -16.12 8.97 -3.14
N ARG A 123 -16.03 9.04 -4.47
CA ARG A 123 -15.18 8.14 -5.27
C ARG A 123 -13.71 8.21 -4.82
N MET A 124 -13.21 9.41 -4.51
CA MET A 124 -11.81 9.61 -4.13
C MET A 124 -11.49 9.06 -2.75
N GLY A 125 -12.37 9.22 -1.75
CA GLY A 125 -12.14 8.61 -0.44
C GLY A 125 -12.16 7.08 -0.48
N LYS A 126 -13.03 6.48 -1.30
CA LYS A 126 -12.99 5.03 -1.57
C LYS A 126 -11.69 4.61 -2.24
N LEU A 127 -11.27 5.34 -3.27
CA LEU A 127 -10.02 5.08 -3.98
C LEU A 127 -8.80 5.21 -3.06
N GLN A 128 -8.79 6.21 -2.17
CA GLN A 128 -7.75 6.40 -1.16
C GLN A 128 -7.64 5.17 -0.26
N LEU A 129 -8.76 4.66 0.27
CA LEU A 129 -8.77 3.43 1.06
C LEU A 129 -8.26 2.22 0.26
N CYS A 130 -8.75 2.04 -0.97
CA CYS A 130 -8.29 0.95 -1.84
C CYS A 130 -6.78 1.06 -2.11
N SER A 131 -6.25 2.28 -2.29
CA SER A 131 -4.81 2.51 -2.47
C SER A 131 -4.01 2.14 -1.21
N TYR A 132 -4.55 2.36 -0.02
CA TYR A 132 -3.94 1.93 1.24
C TYR A 132 -3.89 0.42 1.37
N LEU A 133 -4.94 -0.27 0.95
CA LEU A 133 -4.95 -1.73 0.94
C LEU A 133 -3.95 -2.30 -0.07
N GLU A 134 -3.87 -1.78 -1.30
CA GLU A 134 -2.88 -2.24 -2.28
C GLU A 134 -1.44 -1.94 -1.84
N ARG A 135 -1.18 -0.75 -1.29
CA ARG A 135 0.18 -0.31 -0.89
C ARG A 135 0.63 -0.91 0.43
N TYR A 136 -0.16 -0.79 1.48
CA TYR A 136 0.20 -1.18 2.84
C TYR A 136 -0.45 -2.50 3.29
N GLY A 137 -1.53 -2.94 2.63
CA GLY A 137 -2.28 -4.11 3.09
C GLY A 137 -3.20 -3.85 4.27
N LEU A 138 -3.22 -2.63 4.82
CA LEU A 138 -3.99 -2.24 6.01
C LEU A 138 -4.59 -0.84 5.80
N GLY A 139 -5.76 -0.61 6.36
CA GLY A 139 -6.45 0.68 6.44
C GLY A 139 -7.30 0.76 7.71
N VAL A 140 -7.52 1.98 8.21
CA VAL A 140 -8.40 2.25 9.35
C VAL A 140 -9.45 3.29 8.96
N ILE A 141 -10.70 3.02 9.28
CA ILE A 141 -11.83 3.91 9.05
C ILE A 141 -12.32 4.39 10.41
N ARG A 142 -12.29 5.71 10.62
CA ARG A 142 -12.64 6.36 11.89
C ARG A 142 -14.08 6.88 11.88
N GLY A 143 -14.77 6.78 13.01
CA GLY A 143 -16.10 7.38 13.19
C GLY A 143 -17.22 6.68 12.43
N VAL A 144 -17.15 5.35 12.30
CA VAL A 144 -18.26 4.53 11.82
C VAL A 144 -19.34 4.47 12.91
N ASP A 145 -20.62 4.48 12.51
CA ASP A 145 -21.73 4.41 13.47
C ASP A 145 -21.66 3.15 14.33
N ILE A 146 -21.93 3.28 15.63
CA ILE A 146 -21.81 2.20 16.62
C ILE A 146 -23.09 1.36 16.63
N GLU A 147 -23.40 0.76 15.48
CA GLU A 147 -24.59 -0.06 15.28
C GLU A 147 -24.23 -1.45 14.73
N THR A 148 -25.03 -2.45 15.11
CA THR A 148 -24.87 -3.81 14.59
C THR A 148 -25.08 -3.85 13.07
N GLY A 149 -24.16 -4.50 12.36
CA GLY A 149 -24.21 -4.66 10.91
C GLY A 149 -23.53 -3.54 10.11
N MET A 150 -22.98 -2.53 10.78
CA MET A 150 -22.23 -1.46 10.09
C MET A 150 -21.00 -1.98 9.35
N VAL A 151 -20.33 -3.02 9.86
CA VAL A 151 -19.20 -3.65 9.16
C VAL A 151 -19.58 -4.16 7.77
N ALA A 152 -20.78 -4.74 7.62
CA ALA A 152 -21.27 -5.22 6.33
C ALA A 152 -21.76 -4.07 5.44
N LYS A 153 -22.40 -3.04 6.02
CA LYS A 153 -22.80 -1.83 5.27
C LYS A 153 -21.59 -1.11 4.69
N VAL A 154 -20.55 -0.87 5.50
CA VAL A 154 -19.29 -0.26 5.06
C VAL A 154 -18.61 -1.14 4.04
N GLY A 155 -18.57 -2.46 4.27
CA GLY A 155 -18.04 -3.42 3.31
C GLY A 155 -18.68 -3.27 1.93
N ASN A 156 -20.01 -3.25 1.88
CA ASN A 156 -20.80 -3.08 0.65
C ASN A 156 -20.66 -1.70 -0.04
N GLN A 157 -20.06 -0.71 0.62
CA GLN A 157 -19.71 0.56 -0.03
C GLN A 157 -18.37 0.48 -0.79
N ILE A 158 -17.49 -0.46 -0.41
CA ILE A 158 -16.14 -0.63 -0.92
C ILE A 158 -16.09 -1.76 -1.95
N GLY A 159 -16.72 -2.89 -1.66
CA GLY A 159 -16.90 -4.02 -2.57
C GLY A 159 -18.00 -4.97 -2.10
N ASN A 160 -18.07 -6.21 -2.59
CA ASN A 160 -19.14 -7.12 -2.17
C ASN A 160 -18.79 -7.89 -0.89
N VAL A 161 -19.64 -7.79 0.14
CA VAL A 161 -19.51 -8.60 1.36
C VAL A 161 -19.86 -10.05 1.05
N ARG A 162 -18.94 -10.95 1.38
CA ARG A 162 -19.14 -12.38 1.24
C ARG A 162 -20.01 -12.93 2.36
N VAL A 163 -21.05 -13.68 1.99
CA VAL A 163 -21.78 -14.52 2.93
C VAL A 163 -20.99 -15.80 3.13
N THR A 164 -20.55 -16.06 4.36
CA THR A 164 -19.88 -17.30 4.73
C THR A 164 -20.87 -18.27 5.40
N ASN A 165 -20.40 -19.45 5.78
CA ASN A 165 -21.21 -20.43 6.52
C ASN A 165 -21.73 -19.89 7.87
N TYR A 166 -21.22 -18.75 8.36
CA TYR A 166 -21.65 -18.08 9.60
C TYR A 166 -22.54 -16.86 9.34
N GLY A 167 -22.92 -16.62 8.08
CA GLY A 167 -23.66 -15.44 7.64
C GLY A 167 -22.76 -14.36 7.02
N SER A 168 -23.32 -13.15 6.85
CA SER A 168 -22.62 -11.97 6.31
C SER A 168 -21.75 -11.23 7.33
N ILE A 169 -21.91 -11.58 8.60
CA ILE A 169 -21.16 -11.09 9.75
C ILE A 169 -20.68 -12.38 10.44
N PHE A 170 -19.40 -12.47 10.84
CA PHE A 170 -18.69 -13.63 11.43
C PHE A 170 -17.78 -14.48 10.50
N ASP A 171 -16.96 -15.34 11.11
CA ASP A 171 -15.54 -15.59 10.80
C ASP A 171 -15.24 -16.89 10.02
N VAL A 172 -14.74 -16.82 8.76
CA VAL A 172 -14.18 -17.96 7.98
C VAL A 172 -13.17 -17.54 6.89
N GLN A 173 -12.04 -18.27 6.81
CA GLN A 173 -11.01 -18.21 5.75
C GLN A 173 -11.51 -18.72 4.38
N ASP A 174 -11.45 -17.90 3.32
CA ASP A 174 -10.29 -17.76 2.42
C ASP A 174 -10.62 -16.75 1.28
N LYS A 175 -9.58 -16.01 0.88
CA LYS A 175 -9.45 -15.05 -0.23
C LYS A 175 -10.26 -13.78 -0.10
N GLY A 176 -9.59 -12.75 0.41
CA GLY A 176 -10.02 -11.39 0.20
C GLY A 176 -9.51 -10.46 1.29
N VAL A 177 -10.42 -9.63 1.75
CA VAL A 177 -10.17 -8.56 2.72
C VAL A 177 -11.01 -8.82 3.94
N GLN A 178 -10.42 -8.69 5.12
CA GLN A 178 -11.12 -8.84 6.38
C GLN A 178 -11.31 -7.47 7.02
N MET A 179 -12.43 -7.33 7.72
CA MET A 179 -12.82 -6.11 8.41
C MET A 179 -13.19 -6.45 9.84
N LEU A 180 -12.82 -5.58 10.78
CA LEU A 180 -13.30 -5.61 12.16
C LEU A 180 -13.82 -4.23 12.53
N HIS A 181 -15.04 -4.15 13.04
CA HIS A 181 -15.65 -2.93 13.53
C HIS A 181 -15.87 -3.02 15.04
N CYS A 182 -15.32 -2.06 15.79
CA CYS A 182 -15.43 -2.00 17.23
C CYS A 182 -16.73 -1.31 17.65
N LEU A 183 -17.60 -2.02 18.35
CA LEU A 183 -18.82 -1.48 18.95
C LEU A 183 -18.64 -1.15 20.43
N GLU A 184 -17.84 -1.95 21.14
CA GLU A 184 -17.50 -1.74 22.54
C GLU A 184 -16.04 -2.18 22.75
N SER A 185 -15.20 -1.27 23.25
CA SER A 185 -13.79 -1.56 23.55
C SER A 185 -13.64 -2.23 24.91
N ALA A 186 -12.60 -3.06 25.07
CA ALA A 186 -12.22 -3.55 26.39
C ALA A 186 -11.73 -2.40 27.28
N GLU A 187 -11.95 -2.51 28.59
CA GLU A 187 -11.52 -1.51 29.58
C GLU A 187 -9.99 -1.42 29.68
N GLU A 188 -9.29 -2.57 29.66
CA GLU A 188 -7.84 -2.65 29.69
C GLU A 188 -7.33 -3.78 28.77
N GLY A 189 -6.27 -3.51 28.01
CA GLY A 189 -5.66 -4.46 27.07
C GLY A 189 -6.50 -4.71 25.81
N GLY A 190 -6.32 -5.87 25.18
CA GLY A 190 -7.15 -6.30 24.05
C GLY A 190 -6.90 -5.55 22.74
N ALA A 191 -5.73 -4.91 22.62
CA ALA A 191 -5.28 -4.28 21.39
C ALA A 191 -5.28 -5.32 20.26
N THR A 192 -5.82 -4.91 19.11
CA THR A 192 -5.73 -5.71 17.88
C THR A 192 -4.30 -5.58 17.36
N MET A 193 -3.67 -6.71 17.03
CA MET A 193 -2.31 -6.74 16.50
C MET A 193 -2.36 -7.02 15.01
N PHE A 194 -1.60 -6.29 14.23
CA PHE A 194 -1.40 -6.52 12.80
C PHE A 194 0.08 -6.74 12.51
N ILE A 195 0.37 -7.70 11.64
CA ILE A 195 1.73 -8.08 11.24
C ILE A 195 1.78 -8.15 9.73
N ASP A 196 2.68 -7.41 9.09
CA ASP A 196 2.91 -7.52 7.65
C ASP A 196 3.64 -8.84 7.35
N GLY A 197 2.87 -9.86 6.95
CA GLY A 197 3.42 -11.17 6.67
C GLY A 197 4.41 -11.15 5.49
N PHE A 198 4.31 -10.18 4.57
CA PHE A 198 5.30 -10.02 3.51
C PHE A 198 6.63 -9.54 4.09
N ARG A 199 6.62 -8.58 5.03
CA ARG A 199 7.84 -8.15 5.71
C ARG A 199 8.48 -9.28 6.50
N VAL A 200 7.69 -10.10 7.19
CA VAL A 200 8.17 -11.26 7.94
C VAL A 200 8.79 -12.30 7.00
N ALA A 201 8.14 -12.57 5.87
CA ALA A 201 8.66 -13.50 4.87
C ALA A 201 9.98 -12.99 4.26
N GLU A 202 10.09 -11.71 3.93
CA GLU A 202 11.35 -11.11 3.46
C GLU A 202 12.45 -11.14 4.52
N GLU A 203 12.11 -10.95 5.80
CA GLU A 203 13.09 -11.14 6.87
C GLU A 203 13.60 -12.58 6.92
N LEU A 204 12.68 -13.55 6.88
CA LEU A 204 13.05 -14.95 6.87
C LEU A 204 13.94 -15.29 5.66
N ARG A 205 13.64 -14.71 4.49
CA ARG A 205 14.46 -14.86 3.28
C ARG A 205 15.91 -14.44 3.50
N ILE A 206 16.15 -13.41 4.31
CA ILE A 206 17.48 -12.89 4.64
C ILE A 206 18.15 -13.73 5.74
N GLN A 207 17.44 -13.99 6.84
CA GLN A 207 17.99 -14.65 8.03
C GLN A 207 18.18 -16.16 7.85
N ASP A 208 17.23 -16.82 7.19
CA ASP A 208 17.23 -18.26 6.93
C ASP A 208 16.65 -18.55 5.52
N PRO A 209 17.48 -18.40 4.47
CA PRO A 209 17.05 -18.62 3.09
C PRO A 209 16.56 -20.04 2.80
N GLU A 210 17.00 -21.03 3.60
CA GLU A 210 16.59 -22.42 3.45
C GLU A 210 15.19 -22.64 4.02
N ALA A 211 14.90 -22.12 5.22
CA ALA A 211 13.55 -22.11 5.78
C ALA A 211 12.58 -21.37 4.87
N PHE A 212 12.96 -20.21 4.33
CA PHE A 212 12.16 -19.48 3.37
C PHE A 212 11.81 -20.34 2.14
N ARG A 213 12.81 -20.98 1.53
CA ARG A 213 12.61 -21.84 0.35
C ARG A 213 11.71 -23.02 0.68
N MET A 214 11.88 -23.61 1.86
CA MET A 214 11.10 -24.75 2.32
C MET A 214 9.61 -24.38 2.49
N LEU A 215 9.33 -23.25 3.14
CA LEU A 215 7.97 -22.73 3.33
C LEU A 215 7.32 -22.23 2.03
N ALA A 216 8.13 -21.84 1.04
CA ALA A 216 7.64 -21.43 -0.27
C ALA A 216 7.36 -22.59 -1.23
N ALA A 217 8.20 -23.64 -1.18
CA ALA A 217 8.09 -24.80 -2.06
C ALA A 217 7.10 -25.86 -1.55
N THR A 218 6.83 -25.88 -0.25
CA THR A 218 6.00 -26.92 0.39
C THR A 218 4.59 -26.44 0.62
N SER A 219 3.61 -27.13 0.02
CA SER A 219 2.20 -26.90 0.35
C SER A 219 1.80 -27.58 1.66
N HIS A 220 1.15 -26.81 2.54
CA HIS A 220 0.63 -27.28 3.82
C HIS A 220 -0.90 -27.46 3.73
N PRO A 221 -1.47 -28.54 4.28
CA PRO A 221 -2.92 -28.70 4.38
C PRO A 221 -3.49 -27.89 5.55
N PHE A 222 -4.64 -27.25 5.33
CA PHE A 222 -5.41 -26.56 6.36
C PHE A 222 -6.82 -27.18 6.43
N GLU A 223 -7.33 -27.37 7.64
CA GLU A 223 -8.68 -27.90 7.90
C GLU A 223 -9.37 -27.04 8.95
N TYR A 224 -10.63 -26.71 8.69
CA TYR A 224 -11.55 -26.15 9.67
C TYR A 224 -12.79 -27.04 9.73
N ARG A 225 -13.23 -27.37 10.96
CA ARG A 225 -14.40 -28.21 11.20
C ARG A 225 -15.28 -27.60 12.27
N ASP A 226 -16.56 -27.43 11.95
CA ASP A 226 -17.61 -27.15 12.91
C ASP A 226 -18.65 -28.29 12.82
N PRO A 227 -18.63 -29.24 13.76
CA PRO A 227 -19.58 -30.35 13.75
C PRO A 227 -21.03 -29.94 14.00
N ASP A 228 -21.25 -28.85 14.75
CA ASP A 228 -22.60 -28.41 15.16
C ASP A 228 -23.32 -27.78 13.97
N GLU A 229 -22.60 -27.05 13.13
CA GLU A 229 -23.09 -26.46 11.87
C GLU A 229 -22.85 -27.36 10.64
N GLY A 230 -22.27 -28.55 10.82
CA GLY A 230 -21.97 -29.50 9.73
C GLY A 230 -20.94 -28.99 8.71
N VAL A 231 -20.06 -28.07 9.10
CA VAL A 231 -19.07 -27.43 8.23
C VAL A 231 -17.75 -28.21 8.25
N LEU A 232 -17.24 -28.54 7.05
CA LEU A 232 -15.88 -29.03 6.85
C LEU A 232 -15.23 -28.28 5.68
N LEU A 233 -14.21 -27.49 5.98
CA LEU A 233 -13.45 -26.72 5.01
C LEU A 233 -12.02 -27.24 4.95
N ARG A 234 -11.49 -27.36 3.73
CA ARG A 234 -10.13 -27.81 3.47
C ARG A 234 -9.49 -26.96 2.39
N ALA A 235 -8.23 -26.61 2.60
CA ALA A 235 -7.41 -25.94 1.61
C ALA A 235 -5.98 -26.45 1.71
N THR A 236 -5.22 -26.35 0.62
CA THR A 236 -3.80 -26.71 0.58
C THR A 236 -3.06 -25.57 -0.09
N ALA A 237 -2.08 -25.00 0.60
CA ALA A 237 -1.30 -23.87 0.09
C ALA A 237 0.06 -23.81 0.80
N PRO A 238 1.11 -23.26 0.18
CA PRO A 238 2.34 -22.94 0.88
C PRO A 238 2.12 -21.82 1.91
N VAL A 239 2.96 -21.78 2.93
CA VAL A 239 2.95 -20.66 3.90
C VAL A 239 3.30 -19.36 3.21
N ILE A 240 4.30 -19.40 2.31
CA ILE A 240 4.76 -18.27 1.51
C ILE A 240 4.51 -18.57 0.05
N GLN A 241 3.51 -17.95 -0.56
CA GLN A 241 3.28 -18.07 -2.00
C GLN A 241 4.10 -17.01 -2.73
N LEU A 242 4.82 -17.42 -3.77
CA LEU A 242 5.58 -16.54 -4.64
C LEU A 242 4.87 -16.33 -5.98
N ASP A 243 5.07 -15.17 -6.58
CA ASP A 243 4.71 -14.94 -7.98
C ASP A 243 5.83 -15.37 -8.95
N GLN A 244 5.66 -15.10 -10.24
CA GLN A 244 6.62 -15.47 -11.28
C GLN A 244 7.95 -14.70 -11.19
N ALA A 245 7.97 -13.54 -10.51
CA ALA A 245 9.17 -12.76 -10.27
C ALA A 245 9.92 -13.21 -8.99
N ASN A 246 9.41 -14.23 -8.28
CA ASN A 246 9.82 -14.64 -6.94
C ASN A 246 9.51 -13.60 -5.84
N ASP A 247 8.61 -12.66 -6.09
CA ASP A 247 8.12 -11.75 -5.05
C ASP A 247 7.06 -12.46 -4.21
N VAL A 248 7.00 -12.13 -2.92
CA VAL A 248 5.97 -12.67 -2.02
C VAL A 248 4.60 -12.17 -2.47
N GLN A 249 3.73 -13.11 -2.84
CA GLN A 249 2.39 -12.83 -3.34
C GLN A 249 1.31 -13.04 -2.26
N ARG A 250 1.52 -14.01 -1.37
CA ARG A 250 0.53 -14.36 -0.34
C ARG A 250 1.18 -15.06 0.85
N ILE A 251 0.63 -14.81 2.03
CA ILE A 251 0.89 -15.57 3.25
C ILE A 251 -0.35 -16.38 3.62
N THR A 252 -0.17 -17.68 3.87
CA THR A 252 -1.21 -18.56 4.41
C THR A 252 -0.71 -19.18 5.70
N PHE A 253 -1.01 -18.53 6.82
CA PHE A 253 -0.47 -18.91 8.12
C PHE A 253 -1.55 -18.83 9.21
N ASN A 254 -1.88 -19.98 9.81
CA ASN A 254 -2.79 -20.08 10.95
C ASN A 254 -2.55 -21.40 11.68
N ASN A 255 -1.92 -21.33 12.86
CA ASN A 255 -1.58 -22.52 13.66
C ASN A 255 -2.80 -23.34 14.08
N ARG A 256 -3.99 -22.73 14.20
CA ARG A 256 -5.22 -23.42 14.66
C ARG A 256 -5.89 -24.25 13.57
N SER A 257 -5.73 -23.87 12.31
CA SER A 257 -6.27 -24.60 11.16
C SER A 257 -5.21 -25.40 10.39
N ALA A 258 -3.94 -25.32 10.78
CA ALA A 258 -2.86 -26.16 10.24
C ALA A 258 -3.17 -27.65 10.48
N ALA A 259 -3.44 -28.38 9.41
CA ALA A 259 -3.77 -29.79 9.48
C ALA A 259 -2.49 -30.65 9.52
N ALA A 260 -2.63 -31.90 9.98
CA ALA A 260 -1.49 -32.80 10.06
C ALA A 260 -0.90 -33.09 8.66
N LEU A 261 0.42 -32.92 8.54
CA LEU A 261 1.16 -33.45 7.39
C LEU A 261 1.15 -34.99 7.43
N PRO A 262 1.28 -35.66 6.27
CA PRO A 262 1.44 -37.11 6.24
C PRO A 262 2.63 -37.54 7.09
N ALA A 263 2.50 -38.64 7.84
CA ALA A 263 3.60 -39.17 8.67
C ALA A 263 4.85 -39.55 7.86
N SER A 264 4.70 -39.79 6.55
CA SER A 264 5.77 -40.08 5.61
C SER A 264 6.34 -38.83 4.90
N PHE A 265 6.00 -37.63 5.36
CA PHE A 265 6.46 -36.39 4.74
C PHE A 265 8.01 -36.28 4.84
N PRO A 266 8.73 -36.11 3.71
CA PRO A 266 10.18 -36.00 3.73
C PRO A 266 10.66 -34.76 4.48
N ASN A 267 11.76 -34.86 5.24
CA ASN A 267 12.37 -33.74 5.95
C ASN A 267 11.38 -33.00 6.88
N LEU A 268 10.52 -33.76 7.56
CA LEU A 268 9.45 -33.23 8.42
C LEU A 268 9.99 -32.35 9.55
N GLU A 269 11.14 -32.71 10.12
CA GLU A 269 11.77 -31.95 11.19
C GLU A 269 12.25 -30.59 10.69
N GLU A 270 12.92 -30.55 9.53
CA GLU A 270 13.36 -29.32 8.88
C GLU A 270 12.18 -28.42 8.53
N TYR A 271 11.07 -29.01 8.03
CA TYR A 271 9.86 -28.26 7.73
C TYR A 271 9.26 -27.60 8.96
N TYR A 272 9.13 -28.32 10.07
CA TYR A 272 8.62 -27.74 11.30
C TYR A 272 9.58 -26.73 11.94
N ARG A 273 10.90 -26.88 11.78
CA ARG A 273 11.85 -25.83 12.16
C ARG A 273 11.66 -24.56 11.33
N ALA A 274 11.47 -24.69 10.02
CA ALA A 274 11.17 -23.56 9.15
C ALA A 274 9.86 -22.86 9.53
N TRP A 275 8.80 -23.64 9.80
CA TRP A 275 7.53 -23.12 10.30
C TRP A 275 7.71 -22.36 11.62
N ALA A 276 8.45 -22.95 12.58
CA ALA A 276 8.71 -22.33 13.87
C ALA A 276 9.52 -21.03 13.75
N ALA A 277 10.46 -20.96 12.80
CA ALA A 277 11.21 -19.72 12.53
C ALA A 277 10.30 -18.59 12.03
N PHE A 278 9.38 -18.90 11.11
CA PHE A 278 8.38 -17.93 10.66
C PHE A 278 7.43 -17.51 11.79
N ASP A 279 6.93 -18.48 12.56
CA ASP A 279 6.07 -18.24 13.74
C ASP A 279 6.77 -17.33 14.77
N PHE A 280 8.04 -17.59 15.05
CA PHE A 280 8.84 -16.78 15.98
C PHE A 280 8.97 -15.32 15.50
N LEU A 281 9.29 -15.10 14.22
CA LEU A 281 9.37 -13.75 13.65
C LEU A 281 8.00 -13.06 13.66
N ALA A 282 6.93 -13.77 13.29
CA ALA A 282 5.57 -13.23 13.24
C ALA A 282 5.06 -12.81 14.63
N ASN A 283 5.48 -13.48 15.70
CA ASN A 283 5.11 -13.14 17.08
C ASN A 283 6.07 -12.16 17.76
N SER A 284 7.12 -11.69 17.09
CA SER A 284 8.05 -10.71 17.66
C SER A 284 7.43 -9.30 17.72
N ASP A 285 7.64 -8.62 18.86
CA ASP A 285 7.21 -7.23 19.07
C ASP A 285 7.82 -6.25 18.06
N ASP A 286 8.90 -6.61 17.36
CA ASP A 286 9.50 -5.77 16.32
C ASP A 286 8.66 -5.62 15.05
N TYR A 287 7.75 -6.57 14.79
CA TYR A 287 6.90 -6.57 13.60
C TYR A 287 5.45 -6.20 13.88
N ALA A 288 4.98 -6.40 15.12
CA ALA A 288 3.59 -6.16 15.48
C ALA A 288 3.25 -4.67 15.57
N VAL A 289 2.26 -4.24 14.79
CA VAL A 289 1.56 -2.97 14.96
C VAL A 289 0.37 -3.21 15.88
N LYS A 290 0.35 -2.55 17.04
CA LYS A 290 -0.72 -2.68 18.03
C LYS A 290 -1.70 -1.51 17.86
N LEU A 291 -2.96 -1.83 17.59
CA LEU A 291 -4.05 -0.87 17.45
C LEU A 291 -5.10 -1.10 18.54
N LEU A 292 -5.20 -0.16 19.47
CA LEU A 292 -6.30 -0.13 20.42
C LEU A 292 -7.53 0.51 19.75
N MET A 293 -8.50 -0.34 19.37
CA MET A 293 -9.71 0.10 18.67
C MET A 293 -10.75 0.66 19.64
N ARG A 294 -11.15 1.90 19.41
CA ARG A 294 -12.25 2.58 20.10
C ARG A 294 -13.59 2.26 19.42
N PRO A 295 -14.73 2.39 20.12
CA PRO A 295 -16.03 2.30 19.49
C PRO A 295 -16.14 3.24 18.27
N GLY A 296 -16.58 2.69 17.14
CA GLY A 296 -16.65 3.37 15.84
C GLY A 296 -15.38 3.27 14.99
N ASP A 297 -14.31 2.64 15.49
CA ASP A 297 -13.16 2.29 14.67
C ASP A 297 -13.43 1.02 13.87
N LEU A 298 -13.08 1.05 12.58
CA LEU A 298 -13.09 -0.10 11.71
C LEU A 298 -11.71 -0.32 11.10
N ALA A 299 -11.09 -1.46 11.36
CA ALA A 299 -9.86 -1.87 10.69
C ALA A 299 -10.20 -2.78 9.50
N ILE A 300 -9.51 -2.57 8.38
CA ILE A 300 -9.67 -3.33 7.14
C ILE A 300 -8.30 -3.71 6.57
N TRP A 301 -8.11 -4.95 6.17
CA TRP A 301 -6.80 -5.42 5.69
C TRP A 301 -6.89 -6.56 4.67
N LEU A 302 -5.84 -6.70 3.86
CA LEU A 302 -5.66 -7.81 2.95
C LEU A 302 -5.27 -9.06 3.74
N ASN A 303 -6.19 -10.00 3.94
CA ASN A 303 -5.98 -11.18 4.78
C ASN A 303 -4.93 -12.17 4.20
N GLY A 304 -4.62 -12.04 2.90
CA GLY A 304 -3.53 -12.77 2.26
C GLY A 304 -2.14 -12.14 2.46
N ARG A 305 -2.05 -10.99 3.14
CA ARG A 305 -0.79 -10.27 3.39
C ARG A 305 -0.60 -9.99 4.88
N VAL A 306 -1.58 -9.36 5.49
CA VAL A 306 -1.52 -8.91 6.88
C VAL A 306 -2.12 -9.99 7.77
N MET A 307 -1.27 -10.56 8.63
CA MET A 307 -1.70 -11.43 9.71
C MET A 307 -2.24 -10.58 10.86
N HIS A 308 -3.10 -11.17 11.68
CA HIS A 308 -3.70 -10.45 12.79
C HIS A 308 -3.84 -11.33 14.02
N GLY A 309 -3.90 -10.68 15.17
CA GLY A 309 -4.09 -11.28 16.47
C GLY A 309 -4.64 -10.26 17.45
N ARG A 310 -4.59 -10.59 18.75
CA ARG A 310 -4.95 -9.66 19.80
C ARG A 310 -4.19 -9.97 21.08
N GLU A 311 -3.97 -8.94 21.89
CA GLU A 311 -3.49 -9.12 23.25
C GLU A 311 -4.60 -9.70 24.16
N SER A 312 -4.18 -10.28 25.29
CA SER A 312 -5.09 -10.58 26.39
C SER A 312 -5.71 -9.30 26.97
N TYR A 313 -6.86 -9.44 27.61
CA TYR A 313 -7.57 -8.36 28.31
C TYR A 313 -8.26 -8.94 29.54
N CYS A 314 -8.65 -8.07 30.47
CA CYS A 314 -9.24 -8.44 31.75
C CYS A 314 -10.50 -9.31 31.57
N ALA A 315 -10.53 -10.44 32.29
CA ALA A 315 -11.67 -11.36 32.28
C ALA A 315 -12.91 -10.67 32.86
N GLY A 316 -14.02 -10.66 32.12
CA GLY A 316 -15.27 -10.03 32.50
C GLY A 316 -15.50 -8.62 31.94
N GLY A 317 -14.50 -8.01 31.28
CA GLY A 317 -14.68 -6.76 30.54
C GLY A 317 -15.56 -6.95 29.31
N ARG A 318 -16.48 -6.01 29.06
CA ARG A 318 -17.30 -6.01 27.84
C ARG A 318 -16.45 -5.58 26.65
N ARG A 319 -16.45 -6.38 25.58
CA ARG A 319 -15.81 -6.07 24.30
C ARG A 319 -16.65 -6.65 23.19
N HIS A 320 -17.05 -5.84 22.23
CA HIS A 320 -17.87 -6.26 21.10
C HIS A 320 -17.23 -5.76 19.81
N ILE A 321 -16.77 -6.71 18.99
CA ILE A 321 -16.26 -6.45 17.64
C ILE A 321 -17.06 -7.31 16.66
N GLN A 322 -17.44 -6.72 15.53
CA GLN A 322 -18.09 -7.42 14.42
C GLN A 322 -17.14 -7.55 13.24
N GLY A 323 -17.08 -8.75 12.66
CA GLY A 323 -16.23 -9.04 11.51
C GLY A 323 -17.02 -9.26 10.23
N ALA A 324 -16.45 -8.87 9.09
CA ALA A 324 -16.94 -9.24 7.76
C ALA A 324 -15.79 -9.47 6.79
N TYR A 325 -16.10 -10.08 5.64
CA TYR A 325 -15.15 -10.36 4.57
C TYR A 325 -15.63 -9.78 3.26
N LEU A 326 -14.67 -9.33 2.45
CA LEU A 326 -14.87 -8.81 1.10
C LEU A 326 -13.99 -9.53 0.11
N ASP A 327 -14.38 -9.50 -1.16
CA ASP A 327 -13.50 -9.83 -2.28
C ASP A 327 -12.40 -8.77 -2.48
N GLN A 328 -11.16 -9.21 -2.75
CA GLN A 328 -10.05 -8.30 -3.05
C GLN A 328 -10.15 -7.73 -4.48
N ASP A 329 -10.85 -8.42 -5.39
CA ASP A 329 -10.88 -8.05 -6.81
C ASP A 329 -11.46 -6.65 -7.04
N GLU A 330 -12.45 -6.22 -6.26
CA GLU A 330 -13.03 -4.87 -6.38
C GLU A 330 -12.07 -3.77 -5.94
N ILE A 331 -11.26 -4.03 -4.92
CA ILE A 331 -10.23 -3.11 -4.44
C ILE A 331 -9.16 -2.95 -5.52
N HIS A 332 -8.68 -4.06 -6.05
CA HIS A 332 -7.69 -4.07 -7.13
C HIS A 332 -8.22 -3.39 -8.39
N SER A 333 -9.43 -3.74 -8.82
CA SER A 333 -10.10 -3.15 -9.98
C SER A 333 -10.26 -1.64 -9.84
N SER A 334 -10.64 -1.16 -8.65
CA SER A 334 -10.79 0.29 -8.39
C SER A 334 -9.48 1.06 -8.58
N VAL A 335 -8.36 0.51 -8.08
CA VAL A 335 -7.05 1.15 -8.22
C VAL A 335 -6.54 1.06 -9.66
N MET A 336 -6.69 -0.09 -10.32
CA MET A 336 -6.26 -0.27 -11.70
C MET A 336 -7.04 0.61 -12.68
N ALA A 337 -8.35 0.79 -12.46
CA ALA A 337 -9.16 1.71 -13.24
C ALA A 337 -8.69 3.16 -13.06
N ALA A 338 -8.42 3.59 -11.83
CA ALA A 338 -7.92 4.95 -11.56
C ALA A 338 -6.55 5.21 -12.19
N LEU A 339 -5.63 4.24 -12.13
CA LEU A 339 -4.33 4.32 -12.80
C LEU A 339 -4.49 4.42 -14.32
N ALA A 340 -5.39 3.63 -14.91
CA ALA A 340 -5.69 3.68 -16.35
C ALA A 340 -6.30 5.03 -16.78
N GLU A 341 -7.03 5.71 -15.89
CA GLU A 341 -7.55 7.08 -16.07
C GLU A 341 -6.49 8.17 -15.85
N GLY A 342 -5.28 7.81 -15.39
CA GLY A 342 -4.20 8.76 -15.12
C GLY A 342 -4.31 9.46 -13.77
N VAL A 343 -5.10 8.93 -12.83
CA VAL A 343 -5.20 9.47 -11.46
C VAL A 343 -3.88 9.23 -10.72
N ASP A 344 -3.31 10.28 -10.12
CA ASP A 344 -2.11 10.17 -9.29
C ASP A 344 -2.46 9.65 -7.89
N ILE A 345 -2.53 8.33 -7.75
CA ILE A 345 -2.75 7.67 -6.45
C ILE A 345 -1.57 7.85 -5.48
N SER A 346 -0.40 8.29 -5.94
CA SER A 346 0.74 8.53 -5.05
C SER A 346 0.56 9.76 -4.17
N SER A 347 -0.44 10.60 -4.48
CA SER A 347 -0.88 11.70 -3.62
C SER A 347 -1.49 11.22 -2.30
N PHE A 348 -2.03 10.00 -2.26
CA PHE A 348 -2.61 9.42 -1.05
C PHE A 348 -1.57 8.87 -0.07
N ASP A 349 -0.35 8.58 -0.54
CA ASP A 349 0.70 7.95 0.26
C ASP A 349 1.05 8.80 1.49
N VAL A 350 0.64 8.32 2.67
CA VAL A 350 0.81 9.01 3.94
C VAL A 350 2.29 9.20 4.31
N HIS A 351 3.16 8.29 3.89
CA HIS A 351 4.61 8.37 4.16
C HIS A 351 5.27 9.38 3.22
N LYS A 352 4.86 9.41 1.95
CA LYS A 352 5.31 10.43 0.99
C LYS A 352 4.85 11.81 1.40
N LEU A 353 3.61 11.94 1.86
CA LEU A 353 3.07 13.21 2.36
C LEU A 353 3.83 13.67 3.60
N ALA A 354 4.03 12.79 4.59
CA ALA A 354 4.83 13.08 5.77
C ALA A 354 6.26 13.50 5.42
N ALA A 355 6.93 12.77 4.54
CA ALA A 355 8.29 13.11 4.08
C ALA A 355 8.35 14.48 3.41
N ASN A 356 7.38 14.81 2.54
CA ASN A 356 7.31 16.11 1.88
C ASN A 356 7.09 17.24 2.90
N ILE A 357 6.16 17.08 3.84
CA ILE A 357 5.91 18.06 4.91
C ILE A 357 7.19 18.28 5.73
N CYS A 358 7.83 17.20 6.19
CA CYS A 358 9.07 17.30 6.96
C CYS A 358 10.18 17.99 6.16
N MET A 359 10.35 17.66 4.88
CA MET A 359 11.33 18.32 4.00
C MET A 359 11.06 19.82 3.88
N GLU A 360 9.80 20.22 3.72
CA GLU A 360 9.43 21.62 3.58
C GLU A 360 9.65 22.40 4.88
N VAL A 361 9.19 21.87 6.02
CA VAL A 361 9.40 22.44 7.35
C VAL A 361 10.89 22.59 7.64
N LEU A 362 11.72 21.59 7.32
CA LEU A 362 13.17 21.70 7.51
C LEU A 362 13.83 22.66 6.52
N SER A 363 13.30 22.79 5.31
CA SER A 363 13.82 23.75 4.33
C SER A 363 13.53 25.20 4.72
N SER A 364 12.39 25.47 5.37
CA SER A 364 12.03 26.82 5.85
C SER A 364 12.89 27.25 7.03
N LEU A 365 13.35 26.30 7.86
CA LEU A 365 14.27 26.53 8.97
C LEU A 365 15.69 26.92 8.60
N ARG A 366 16.07 26.72 7.34
CA ARG A 366 17.42 26.97 6.83
C ARG A 366 17.87 28.44 6.98
N ARG A 367 16.97 29.35 7.34
CA ARG A 367 17.24 30.78 7.49
C ARG A 367 17.82 31.17 8.86
N THR A 368 17.88 30.28 9.86
CA THR A 368 18.09 30.72 11.26
C THR A 368 19.36 30.28 12.02
N ALA A 369 20.20 29.32 11.59
CA ALA A 369 21.46 29.04 12.31
C ALA A 369 22.53 28.30 11.49
N GLU A 370 23.82 28.59 11.75
CA GLU A 370 24.99 28.07 11.01
C GLU A 370 25.48 26.67 11.44
N GLU A 371 25.09 26.17 12.61
CA GLU A 371 25.51 24.86 13.15
C GLU A 371 24.30 23.99 13.56
N ASP A 372 23.57 23.51 12.55
CA ASP A 372 22.26 22.93 12.78
C ASP A 372 22.17 21.45 12.34
N PRO A 373 21.87 20.49 13.24
CA PRO A 373 21.56 19.09 12.92
C PRO A 373 20.54 18.93 11.77
N PHE A 374 19.66 19.92 11.57
CA PHE A 374 18.68 19.95 10.47
C PHE A 374 19.32 20.02 9.08
N ARG A 375 20.51 20.64 8.95
CA ARG A 375 21.22 20.75 7.67
C ARG A 375 21.79 19.42 7.21
N GLU A 376 22.24 18.56 8.13
CA GLU A 376 22.67 17.20 7.80
C GLU A 376 21.48 16.32 7.43
N ALA A 377 20.39 16.35 8.22
CA ALA A 377 19.15 15.64 7.91
C ALA A 377 18.64 15.97 6.50
N LEU A 378 18.55 17.26 6.19
CA LEU A 378 18.05 17.75 4.91
C LEU A 378 18.99 17.40 3.76
N LYS A 379 20.31 17.41 3.98
CA LYS A 379 21.30 16.95 2.98
C LYS A 379 21.14 15.45 2.69
N LEU A 380 21.05 14.62 3.72
CA LEU A 380 20.83 13.17 3.56
C LEU A 380 19.49 12.89 2.89
N ALA A 381 18.41 13.52 3.35
CA ALA A 381 17.08 13.34 2.78
C ALA A 381 16.98 13.85 1.33
N THR A 382 17.66 14.96 0.99
CA THR A 382 17.75 15.45 -0.40
C THR A 382 18.57 14.51 -1.27
N ALA A 383 19.67 13.94 -0.76
CA ALA A 383 20.48 12.96 -1.47
C ALA A 383 19.69 11.67 -1.72
N ALA A 384 19.00 11.15 -0.70
CA ALA A 384 18.10 10.00 -0.80
C ALA A 384 16.98 10.24 -1.82
N ARG A 385 16.36 11.44 -1.81
CA ARG A 385 15.35 11.80 -2.82
C ARG A 385 15.92 11.84 -4.24
N ARG A 386 17.15 12.33 -4.42
CA ARG A 386 17.81 12.38 -5.73
C ARG A 386 18.24 11.02 -6.24
N SER A 387 18.55 10.08 -5.35
CA SER A 387 18.86 8.69 -5.71
C SER A 387 17.61 7.85 -5.99
N GLY A 388 16.41 8.41 -5.84
CA GLY A 388 15.15 7.70 -6.03
C GLY A 388 14.76 6.82 -4.85
N ALA A 389 15.31 7.06 -3.65
CA ALA A 389 14.97 6.31 -2.45
C ALA A 389 13.49 6.48 -2.04
N GLY A 390 12.94 5.45 -1.41
CA GLY A 390 11.58 5.44 -0.87
C GLY A 390 11.33 6.53 0.18
N SER A 391 10.06 6.89 0.37
CA SER A 391 9.68 7.99 1.28
C SER A 391 9.96 7.68 2.75
N ASP A 392 10.04 6.40 3.12
CA ASP A 392 10.52 5.91 4.41
C ASP A 392 11.99 6.19 4.66
N ILE A 393 12.85 6.00 3.66
CA ILE A 393 14.28 6.32 3.75
C ILE A 393 14.45 7.82 3.90
N ILE A 394 13.70 8.61 3.13
CA ILE A 394 13.67 10.07 3.24
C ILE A 394 13.23 10.48 4.65
N LEU A 395 12.12 9.92 5.16
CA LEU A 395 11.61 10.21 6.50
C LEU A 395 12.60 9.79 7.60
N ALA A 396 13.25 8.63 7.45
CA ALA A 396 14.28 8.17 8.38
C ALA A 396 15.50 9.10 8.40
N CYS A 397 15.94 9.62 7.25
CA CYS A 397 17.00 10.63 7.20
C CYS A 397 16.61 11.91 7.96
N LEU A 398 15.34 12.30 7.89
CA LEU A 398 14.80 13.48 8.59
C LEU A 398 14.68 13.22 10.10
N MET A 399 14.22 12.03 10.50
CA MET A 399 14.04 11.63 11.89
C MET A 399 15.36 11.31 12.61
N HIS A 400 16.38 10.82 11.91
CA HIS A 400 17.70 10.54 12.50
C HIS A 400 18.39 11.79 13.06
N ALA A 401 18.14 12.96 12.48
CA ALA A 401 18.61 14.21 13.05
C ALA A 401 17.73 14.70 14.21
N ALA A 402 16.43 14.36 14.20
CA ALA A 402 15.46 14.72 15.23
C ALA A 402 15.71 14.01 16.58
N SER A 403 16.30 12.81 16.55
CA SER A 403 16.50 11.96 17.73
C SER A 403 17.67 12.39 18.63
N ARG A 404 18.33 13.52 18.36
CA ARG A 404 19.36 14.07 19.26
C ARG A 404 18.69 14.95 20.34
N PRO A 405 19.03 14.79 21.64
CA PRO A 405 18.32 15.45 22.74
C PRO A 405 18.20 16.97 22.63
N HIS A 406 19.23 17.65 22.11
CA HIS A 406 19.24 19.10 21.96
C HIS A 406 18.38 19.59 20.77
N THR A 407 18.01 18.68 19.87
CA THR A 407 17.27 18.96 18.62
C THR A 407 15.76 18.81 18.81
N LEU A 408 15.32 18.09 19.84
CA LEU A 408 13.90 17.89 20.19
C LEU A 408 13.24 19.16 20.73
N GLU A 409 13.95 19.93 21.57
CA GLU A 409 13.52 21.26 22.04
C GLU A 409 13.45 22.25 20.88
N ILE A 410 14.44 22.22 19.99
CA ILE A 410 14.45 23.08 18.80
C ILE A 410 13.29 22.69 17.88
N TRP A 411 13.07 21.41 17.56
CA TRP A 411 11.91 20.92 16.80
C TRP A 411 10.58 21.39 17.37
N THR A 412 10.41 21.37 18.69
CA THR A 412 9.17 21.78 19.35
C THR A 412 8.95 23.28 19.22
N GLN A 413 10.00 24.09 19.41
CA GLN A 413 9.95 25.55 19.24
C GLN A 413 9.80 25.96 17.77
N VAL A 414 10.42 25.21 16.85
CA VAL A 414 10.40 25.37 15.40
C VAL A 414 9.06 24.99 14.79
N ALA A 415 8.48 23.85 15.20
CA ALA A 415 7.17 23.43 14.74
C ALA A 415 6.11 24.45 15.19
N GLN A 416 6.28 25.05 16.38
CA GLN A 416 5.44 26.12 16.90
C GLN A 416 5.68 27.49 16.23
N ALA A 417 6.93 27.84 15.91
CA ALA A 417 7.29 29.12 15.28
C ALA A 417 7.08 29.15 13.75
N ASN A 418 7.27 28.01 13.07
CA ASN A 418 7.10 27.91 11.62
C ASN A 418 5.69 27.57 11.20
N PHE A 419 4.85 27.05 12.11
CA PHE A 419 3.40 27.14 11.90
C PHE A 419 3.00 28.61 11.72
N ARG A 420 3.52 29.54 12.53
CA ARG A 420 3.27 30.98 12.34
C ARG A 420 3.88 31.55 11.05
N GLN A 421 5.08 31.16 10.64
CA GLN A 421 5.70 31.66 9.40
C GLN A 421 5.14 31.08 8.09
N LEU A 422 4.68 29.83 8.08
CA LEU A 422 3.97 29.25 6.92
C LEU A 422 2.60 29.92 6.70
N LEU A 423 2.09 30.59 7.73
CA LEU A 423 0.85 31.35 7.72
C LEU A 423 1.08 32.83 7.33
N ASP A 424 2.15 33.46 7.82
CA ASP A 424 2.52 34.85 7.46
C ASP A 424 2.82 35.07 5.95
N LEU A 425 2.93 34.01 5.14
CA LEU A 425 3.01 34.09 3.67
C LEU A 425 1.63 34.34 3.05
N GLY A 426 0.94 35.37 3.55
CA GLY A 426 -0.21 35.98 2.91
C GLY A 426 0.20 36.56 1.55
N GLU A 427 -0.52 36.16 0.51
CA GLU A 427 -0.78 36.87 -0.76
C GLU A 427 -0.45 36.11 -2.08
N THR A 428 0.19 34.94 -2.09
CA THR A 428 0.36 34.19 -3.36
C THR A 428 0.21 32.68 -3.21
N ILE A 429 -1.05 32.21 -3.24
CA ILE A 429 -1.45 30.79 -3.29
C ILE A 429 -0.70 29.96 -2.25
N SER A 430 -1.31 29.82 -1.06
CA SER A 430 -0.83 29.04 0.08
C SER A 430 -0.02 27.80 -0.35
N PRO A 431 1.20 27.57 0.18
CA PRO A 431 1.99 26.37 -0.09
C PRO A 431 1.18 25.08 0.05
N LEU A 432 0.25 25.04 1.01
CA LEU A 432 -0.69 23.93 1.24
C LEU A 432 -1.59 23.66 0.01
N ALA A 433 -2.04 24.69 -0.71
CA ALA A 433 -2.81 24.52 -1.95
C ALA A 433 -1.95 23.95 -3.10
N ARG A 434 -0.65 24.25 -3.14
CA ARG A 434 0.29 23.68 -4.14
C ARG A 434 0.66 22.23 -3.84
N MET A 435 0.53 21.82 -2.59
CA MET A 435 0.72 20.45 -2.10
C MET A 435 -0.55 19.59 -2.19
N GLY A 436 -1.65 20.15 -2.71
CA GLY A 436 -2.90 19.41 -2.92
C GLY A 436 -3.82 19.32 -1.70
N PHE A 437 -3.55 20.06 -0.61
CA PHE A 437 -4.47 20.13 0.52
C PHE A 437 -5.77 20.84 0.13
N SER A 438 -6.89 20.42 0.72
CA SER A 438 -8.21 20.98 0.40
C SER A 438 -8.28 22.48 0.73
N ALA A 439 -9.13 23.20 0.02
CA ALA A 439 -9.39 24.63 0.28
C ALA A 439 -9.85 24.88 1.73
N GLU A 440 -10.40 23.88 2.40
CA GLU A 440 -10.84 23.93 3.79
C GLU A 440 -9.65 23.86 4.77
N VAL A 441 -8.61 23.05 4.50
CA VAL A 441 -7.34 23.08 5.26
C VAL A 441 -6.68 24.44 5.13
N VAL A 442 -6.67 25.00 3.92
CA VAL A 442 -6.11 26.31 3.61
C VAL A 442 -6.90 27.44 4.28
N ALA A 443 -8.23 27.33 4.35
CA ALA A 443 -9.08 28.32 5.04
C ALA A 443 -8.97 28.22 6.56
N PHE A 444 -8.81 27.02 7.11
CA PHE A 444 -8.61 26.82 8.55
C PHE A 444 -7.23 27.29 9.01
N SER A 445 -6.22 27.16 8.15
CA SER A 445 -4.88 27.67 8.41
C SER A 445 -4.87 29.20 8.55
N GLN A 446 -5.66 29.94 7.75
CA GLN A 446 -5.77 31.40 7.87
C GLN A 446 -6.34 31.87 9.22
N LYS A 447 -7.20 31.08 9.89
CA LYS A 447 -7.68 31.38 11.25
C LYS A 447 -6.60 31.22 12.35
N VAL A 448 -5.45 30.61 12.03
CA VAL A 448 -4.34 30.37 12.96
C VAL A 448 -3.43 31.61 13.08
N GLU A 449 -3.48 32.53 12.10
CA GLU A 449 -2.73 33.81 12.07
C GLU A 449 -3.05 34.70 13.29
N ASP A 450 -4.26 34.62 13.84
CA ASP A 450 -4.73 35.49 14.94
C ASP A 450 -4.35 35.00 16.37
N GLY A 451 -3.41 34.06 16.51
CA GLY A 451 -2.90 33.63 17.83
C GLY A 451 -3.49 32.32 18.36
N TRP A 452 -3.43 31.28 17.52
CA TRP A 452 -4.07 29.98 17.69
C TRP A 452 -3.75 29.18 18.97
N ARG A 453 -4.81 28.58 19.55
CA ARG A 453 -4.77 27.39 20.42
C ARG A 453 -5.98 26.50 20.07
N PHE A 454 -5.75 25.22 19.77
CA PHE A 454 -6.83 24.27 19.44
C PHE A 454 -7.95 24.25 20.50
N ASP A 455 -7.56 24.37 21.77
CA ASP A 455 -8.43 24.40 22.95
C ASP A 455 -9.32 25.65 23.04
N GLY A 456 -9.04 26.68 22.25
CA GLY A 456 -9.79 27.94 22.18
C GLY A 456 -10.88 27.97 21.11
N LEU A 457 -11.00 26.93 20.29
CA LEU A 457 -12.04 26.80 19.26
C LEU A 457 -13.38 26.39 19.86
N SER A 458 -14.48 26.77 19.20
CA SER A 458 -15.79 26.19 19.54
C SER A 458 -15.77 24.67 19.25
N ARG A 459 -16.54 23.88 20.01
CA ARG A 459 -16.63 22.42 19.80
C ARG A 459 -16.99 22.05 18.35
N GLU A 460 -17.79 22.87 17.69
CA GLU A 460 -18.22 22.67 16.31
C GLU A 460 -17.07 22.91 15.30
N GLU A 461 -16.19 23.89 15.56
CA GLU A 461 -15.00 24.15 14.75
C GLU A 461 -13.90 23.12 14.98
N GLN A 462 -13.73 22.63 16.21
CA GLN A 462 -12.84 21.51 16.53
C GLN A 462 -13.29 20.24 15.79
N GLN A 463 -14.59 19.96 15.76
CA GLN A 463 -15.15 18.84 15.00
C GLN A 463 -14.95 18.98 13.49
N LYS A 464 -15.12 20.19 12.93
CA LYS A 464 -14.88 20.44 11.50
C LYS A 464 -13.40 20.27 11.10
N PHE A 465 -12.45 20.66 11.96
CA PHE A 465 -11.02 20.47 11.70
C PHE A 465 -10.57 19.01 11.84
N LEU A 466 -11.03 18.31 12.88
CA LEU A 466 -10.75 16.88 13.09
C LEU A 466 -11.42 15.99 12.03
N ALA A 467 -12.39 16.49 11.28
CA ALA A 467 -13.01 15.78 10.16
C ALA A 467 -12.16 15.83 8.86
N ILE A 468 -11.06 16.60 8.83
CA ILE A 468 -10.18 16.71 7.67
C ILE A 468 -9.07 15.66 7.77
N PRO A 469 -8.98 14.68 6.84
CA PRO A 469 -8.05 13.55 6.93
C PRO A 469 -6.59 13.96 7.12
N GLU A 470 -6.16 15.04 6.47
CA GLU A 470 -4.78 15.51 6.48
C GLU A 470 -4.42 16.30 7.75
N ALA A 471 -5.41 16.86 8.46
CA ALA A 471 -5.22 17.65 9.68
C ALA A 471 -4.89 16.77 10.89
N GLU A 472 -5.49 15.57 10.96
CA GLU A 472 -5.21 14.60 12.02
C GLU A 472 -3.79 14.03 11.90
N MET A 473 -3.34 13.73 10.67
CA MET A 473 -1.97 13.29 10.39
C MET A 473 -0.94 14.37 10.78
N LEU A 474 -1.23 15.64 10.51
CA LEU A 474 -0.37 16.76 10.91
C LEU A 474 -0.28 16.90 12.43
N LEU A 475 -1.40 16.75 13.13
CA LEU A 475 -1.45 16.74 14.60
C LEU A 475 -0.72 15.53 15.20
N GLN A 476 -0.77 14.37 14.55
CA GLN A 476 -0.03 13.17 14.96
C GLN A 476 1.49 13.37 14.83
N CYS A 477 1.96 13.94 13.71
CA CYS A 477 3.36 14.34 13.55
C CYS A 477 3.80 15.31 14.66
N ILE A 478 2.98 16.32 14.97
CA ILE A 478 3.26 17.30 16.02
C ILE A 478 3.26 16.64 17.42
N ARG A 479 2.34 15.71 17.71
CA ARG A 479 2.27 14.98 18.99
C ARG A 479 3.43 14.01 19.16
N ALA A 480 3.79 13.27 18.11
CA ALA A 480 4.95 12.38 18.12
C ALA A 480 6.25 13.16 18.39
N CYS A 481 6.38 14.38 17.85
CA CYS A 481 7.48 15.28 18.16
C CYS A 481 7.40 15.87 19.58
N ARG A 482 6.20 16.21 20.09
CA ARG A 482 5.98 16.83 21.40
C ARG A 482 6.19 15.87 22.58
N ASP A 483 5.80 14.61 22.42
CA ASP A 483 5.75 13.64 23.53
C ASP A 483 7.08 12.88 23.71
N GLY A 484 8.15 13.27 23.00
CA GLY A 484 9.51 12.77 23.22
C GLY A 484 9.71 11.27 22.96
N MET A 485 8.75 10.62 22.31
CA MET A 485 8.88 9.24 21.87
C MET A 485 9.81 9.19 20.66
N ALA A 486 11.12 9.15 20.92
CA ALA A 486 12.05 8.60 19.95
C ALA A 486 11.49 7.22 19.54
N PRO A 487 11.22 6.95 18.25
CA PRO A 487 11.19 5.58 17.82
C PRO A 487 12.57 5.05 18.19
N SER A 488 12.63 4.06 19.09
CA SER A 488 13.88 3.33 19.30
C SER A 488 14.32 2.84 17.93
N MET A 489 15.30 3.50 17.33
CA MET A 489 15.86 3.10 16.02
C MET A 489 16.42 1.70 16.23
N PRO A 490 15.87 0.66 15.57
CA PRO A 490 16.41 -0.68 15.72
C PRO A 490 17.85 -0.69 15.20
N ASP A 491 18.75 -1.46 15.82
CA ASP A 491 20.16 -1.59 15.38
C ASP A 491 20.30 -2.03 13.90
N SER A 492 19.27 -2.69 13.36
CA SER A 492 19.17 -3.06 11.94
C SER A 492 18.96 -1.88 10.98
N PHE A 493 18.49 -0.73 11.46
CA PHE A 493 18.30 0.49 10.65
C PHE A 493 19.61 1.22 10.36
N HIS A 494 20.58 1.13 11.29
CA HIS A 494 21.97 1.49 10.99
C HIS A 494 22.56 0.60 9.88
N GLY A 495 22.18 -0.68 9.85
CA GLY A 495 22.54 -1.62 8.79
C GLY A 495 22.00 -1.22 7.40
N LEU A 496 20.72 -0.87 7.30
CA LEU A 496 20.09 -0.43 6.03
C LEU A 496 20.71 0.87 5.47
N LEU A 497 20.98 1.85 6.33
CA LEU A 497 21.71 3.06 5.92
C LEU A 497 23.13 2.71 5.48
N HIS A 498 23.83 1.84 6.22
CA HIS A 498 25.20 1.42 5.89
C HIS A 498 25.27 0.62 4.58
N GLU A 499 24.32 -0.27 4.30
CA GLU A 499 24.25 -1.03 3.04
C GLU A 499 23.88 -0.15 1.84
N HIS A 500 22.91 0.77 2.00
CA HIS A 500 22.53 1.72 0.94
C HIS A 500 23.70 2.66 0.58
N PHE A 501 24.44 3.17 1.58
CA PHE A 501 25.63 4.00 1.32
C PHE A 501 26.86 3.20 0.84
N GLN A 502 26.99 1.92 1.18
CA GLN A 502 28.02 1.03 0.62
C GLN A 502 27.76 0.71 -0.86
N GLN A 503 26.50 0.50 -1.24
CA GLN A 503 26.13 0.22 -2.64
C GLN A 503 26.29 1.43 -3.56
N GLN A 504 26.24 2.67 -3.05
CA GLN A 504 26.43 3.89 -3.84
C GLN A 504 27.84 4.52 -3.75
N SER A 505 28.74 3.93 -2.95
CA SER A 505 30.17 4.35 -2.89
C SER A 505 31.09 3.49 -3.79
N LYS A 506 30.51 2.62 -4.61
CA LYS A 506 31.11 2.07 -5.83
C LYS A 506 30.42 2.68 -7.04
#